data_AF-A0A6G3UBZ2-F1
#
_entry.id   AF-A0A6G3UBZ2-F1
#
_cell.length_a   1.000
_cell.length_b   1.000
_cell.length_c   1.000
_cell.angle_alpha   90.00
_cell.angle_beta   90.00
_cell.angle_gamma   90.00
#
_symmetry.space_group_name_H-M   'P 1'
#
loop_
_entity.id
_entity.type
_entity.pdbx_description
1 polymer ?
#
loop_
_entity_poly.entity_id
_entity_poly.type
_entity_poly.pdbx_seq_one_letter_code
_entity_poly.pdbx_strand_id
1 'polypeptide(L)' 'TEMDIAAEKLITSLIAEERPEDGFLGEEGAATEGTSGVRWVIDPLDGTVNYLYGLPTWAVSIAAEQEGEVVAAAVVAPMR' A
#
# COMPACT_ATOMS: atom_id res chain seq x y z
N THR A 1 -2.51 -12.06 7.18
CA THR A 1 -1.05 -11.90 7.38
C THR A 1 -0.24 -12.40 6.20
N GLU A 2 -0.21 -13.70 5.84
CA GLU A 2 0.61 -14.14 4.67
C GLU A 2 0.18 -13.45 3.38
N MET A 3 -1.13 -13.24 3.20
CA MET A 3 -1.66 -12.55 2.02
C MET A 3 -1.37 -11.05 2.02
N ASP A 4 -1.52 -10.39 3.17
CA ASP A 4 -1.21 -8.98 3.36
C ASP A 4 0.27 -8.71 3.02
N ILE A 5 1.19 -9.52 3.56
CA ILE A 5 2.64 -9.44 3.26
C ILE A 5 2.92 -9.66 1.77
N ALA A 6 2.27 -10.65 1.15
CA ALA A 6 2.45 -10.93 -0.27
C ALA A 6 1.96 -9.77 -1.15
N ALA A 7 0.82 -9.18 -0.79
CA ALA A 7 0.27 -8.02 -1.47
C ALA A 7 1.14 -6.78 -1.29
N GLU A 8 1.62 -6.48 -0.07
CA GLU A 8 2.54 -5.36 0.18
C GLU A 8 3.83 -5.51 -0.63
N LYS A 9 4.41 -6.72 -0.65
CA LYS A 9 5.62 -6.98 -1.44
C LYS A 9 5.40 -6.76 -2.93
N LEU A 10 4.25 -7.18 -3.46
CA LEU A 10 3.90 -6.96 -4.87
C LEU A 10 3.76 -5.47 -5.18
N ILE A 11 3.00 -4.73 -4.37
CA ILE A 11 2.76 -3.29 -4.54
C ILE A 11 4.08 -2.52 -4.50
N THR A 12 4.88 -2.74 -3.45
CA THR A 12 6.17 -2.05 -3.28
C THR A 12 7.16 -2.37 -4.40
N SER A 13 7.22 -3.62 -4.89
CA SER A 13 8.09 -3.99 -6.01
C SER A 13 7.70 -3.26 -7.30
N LEU A 14 6.40 -3.23 -7.63
CA LEU A 14 5.90 -2.56 -8.83
C LEU A 14 6.16 -1.05 -8.79
N ILE A 15 5.96 -0.41 -7.63
CA ILE A 15 6.25 1.01 -7.48
C ILE A 15 7.75 1.25 -7.58
N ALA A 16 8.59 0.43 -6.95
CA ALA A 16 10.04 0.61 -6.98
C ALA A 16 10.65 0.45 -8.39
N GLU A 17 10.03 -0.36 -9.27
CA GLU A 17 10.43 -0.48 -10.68
C GLU A 17 10.24 0.84 -11.44
N GLU A 18 9.13 1.55 -11.22
CA GLU A 18 8.79 2.80 -11.90
C GLU A 18 9.30 4.06 -11.17
N ARG A 19 9.50 3.96 -9.86
CA ARG A 19 9.79 5.06 -8.92
C ARG A 19 10.88 4.66 -7.93
N PRO A 20 12.11 4.34 -8.38
CA PRO A 20 13.17 3.79 -7.54
C PRO A 20 13.69 4.75 -6.45
N GLU A 21 13.36 6.04 -6.53
CA GLU A 21 13.81 7.08 -5.59
C GLU A 21 12.73 7.43 -4.53
N ASP A 22 11.53 6.87 -4.63
CA ASP A 22 10.44 7.12 -3.69
C ASP A 22 10.59 6.26 -2.43
N GLY A 23 10.08 6.75 -1.30
CA GLY A 23 10.03 6.02 -0.04
C GLY A 23 8.75 5.22 0.14
N PHE A 24 8.74 4.34 1.14
CA PHE A 24 7.60 3.48 1.48
C PHE A 24 7.29 3.52 2.98
N LEU A 25 5.99 3.45 3.29
CA LEU A 25 5.43 3.21 4.62
C LEU A 25 4.24 2.26 4.46
N GLY A 26 4.50 0.97 4.61
CA GLY A 26 3.54 -0.11 4.55
C GLY A 26 3.09 -0.58 5.93
N GLU A 27 1.83 -1.01 6.03
CA GLU A 27 1.23 -1.60 7.22
C GLU A 27 1.97 -2.86 7.71
N GLU A 28 2.39 -3.72 6.77
CA GLU A 28 2.97 -5.04 7.06
C GLU A 28 4.50 -4.98 7.29
N GLY A 29 5.06 -3.77 7.29
CA GLY A 29 6.43 -3.50 7.72
C GLY A 29 7.38 -3.03 6.62
N ALA A 30 6.91 -2.87 5.37
CA ALA A 30 7.69 -2.19 4.34
C ALA A 30 7.98 -0.74 4.75
N ALA A 31 9.24 -0.45 5.06
CA ALA A 31 9.67 0.90 5.39
C ALA A 31 10.99 1.19 4.66
N THR A 32 11.01 2.25 3.86
CA THR A 32 12.22 2.69 3.17
C THR A 32 12.17 4.20 3.01
N GLU A 33 13.26 4.87 3.38
CA GLU A 33 13.41 6.29 3.09
C GLU A 33 13.80 6.49 1.62
N GLY A 34 13.05 7.33 0.91
CA GLY A 34 13.35 7.74 -0.45
C GLY A 34 14.11 9.05 -0.50
N THR A 35 14.62 9.40 -1.68
CA THR A 35 15.33 10.66 -1.94
C THR A 35 14.53 11.65 -2.78
N SER A 36 13.40 11.24 -3.36
CA SER A 36 12.56 12.09 -4.22
C SER A 36 11.67 13.07 -3.44
N GLY A 37 11.53 12.90 -2.13
CA GLY A 37 10.56 13.62 -1.30
C GLY A 37 9.13 13.06 -1.37
N VAL A 38 8.90 12.00 -2.16
CA VAL A 38 7.64 11.26 -2.22
C VAL A 38 7.71 10.02 -1.34
N ARG A 39 6.64 9.75 -0.58
CA ARG A 39 6.44 8.54 0.21
C ARG A 39 5.11 7.88 -0.14
N TRP A 40 5.14 6.59 -0.43
CA TRP A 40 3.96 5.77 -0.64
C TRP A 40 3.50 5.17 0.68
N VAL A 41 2.28 5.48 1.09
CA VAL A 41 1.62 4.90 2.28
C VAL A 41 0.68 3.81 1.82
N ILE A 42 0.88 2.58 2.32
CA ILE A 42 0.26 1.37 1.78
C ILE A 42 -0.43 0.60 2.91
N ASP A 43 -1.70 0.32 2.73
CA ASP A 43 -2.43 -0.74 3.42
C ASP A 43 -2.83 -1.77 2.35
N PRO A 44 -2.14 -2.92 2.29
CA PRO A 44 -2.33 -3.90 1.23
C PRO A 44 -3.69 -4.60 1.32
N LEU A 45 -4.32 -4.60 2.49
CA LEU A 45 -5.53 -5.36 2.76
C LEU A 45 -6.29 -4.79 3.97
N ASP A 46 -6.94 -3.65 3.76
CA ASP A 46 -7.80 -3.02 4.76
C ASP A 46 -9.04 -3.90 4.96
N GLY A 47 -9.17 -4.45 6.17
CA GLY A 47 -10.21 -5.43 6.51
C GLY A 47 -9.73 -6.88 6.44
N THR A 48 -8.52 -7.20 6.88
CA THR A 48 -7.95 -8.57 6.98
C THR A 48 -8.89 -9.60 7.58
N VAL A 49 -9.65 -9.24 8.61
CA VAL A 49 -10.66 -10.12 9.22
C VAL A 49 -11.78 -10.46 8.23
N ASN A 50 -12.26 -9.48 7.48
CA ASN A 50 -13.32 -9.67 6.50
C ASN A 50 -12.83 -10.55 5.34
N TYR A 51 -11.63 -10.30 4.83
CA TYR A 51 -11.01 -11.15 3.82
C TYR A 51 -10.86 -12.60 4.31
N LEU A 52 -10.35 -12.80 5.53
CA LEU A 52 -10.16 -14.13 6.12
C LEU A 52 -11.47 -14.91 6.23
N TYR A 53 -12.58 -14.24 6.54
CA TYR A 53 -13.90 -14.85 6.63
C TYR A 53 -14.69 -14.84 5.32
N GLY A 54 -14.09 -14.41 4.19
CA GLY A 54 -14.74 -14.37 2.89
C GLY A 54 -15.88 -13.33 2.78
N LEU A 55 -15.88 -12.33 3.66
CA LEU A 55 -16.82 -11.22 3.59
C LEU A 55 -16.35 -10.23 2.50
N PRO A 56 -17.26 -9.59 1.73
CA PRO A 56 -16.90 -8.77 0.57
C PRO A 56 -16.34 -7.38 0.94
N THR A 57 -16.30 -7.04 2.22
CA THR A 57 -15.92 -5.70 2.68
C THR A 57 -14.45 -5.66 3.07
N TRP A 58 -13.59 -5.59 2.05
CA TRP A 58 -12.16 -5.33 2.21
C TRP A 58 -11.66 -4.52 1.00
N ALA A 59 -10.53 -3.84 1.16
CA ALA A 59 -9.97 -2.99 0.11
C ALA A 59 -8.44 -3.04 0.09
N VAL A 60 -7.86 -2.52 -1.00
CA VAL A 60 -6.45 -2.12 -1.06
C VAL A 60 -6.42 -0.60 -1.03
N SER A 61 -5.61 0.00 -0.16
CA SER A 61 -5.50 1.45 0.00
C SER A 61 -4.06 1.90 -0.19
N ILE A 62 -3.85 2.85 -1.11
CA ILE A 62 -2.52 3.40 -1.42
C ILE A 62 -2.63 4.91 -1.54
N ALA A 63 -1.73 5.64 -0.88
CA ALA A 63 -1.59 7.08 -1.00
C ALA A 63 -0.15 7.48 -1.35
N ALA A 64 0.00 8.53 -2.15
CA ALA A 64 1.27 9.21 -2.37
C ALA A 64 1.28 10.51 -1.56
N GLU A 65 2.29 10.64 -0.71
CA GLU A 65 2.57 11.83 0.08
C GLU A 65 3.80 12.52 -0.48
N GLN A 66 3.76 13.85 -0.65
CA GLN A 66 4.90 14.67 -1.02
C GLN A 66 5.14 15.70 0.08
N GLU A 67 6.31 15.66 0.72
CA GLU A 67 6.69 16.60 1.80
C GLU A 67 5.67 16.69 2.96
N GLY A 68 5.00 15.59 3.31
CA GLY A 68 3.99 15.56 4.38
C GLY A 68 2.55 15.77 3.93
N GLU A 69 2.32 16.14 2.66
CA GLU A 69 0.99 16.40 2.11
C GLU A 69 0.56 15.25 1.18
N VAL A 70 -0.66 14.73 1.36
CA VAL A 70 -1.21 13.69 0.46
C VAL A 70 -1.60 14.34 -0.87
N VAL A 71 -0.93 13.92 -1.95
CA VAL A 71 -1.13 14.48 -3.30
C VAL A 71 -1.99 13.61 -4.20
N ALA A 72 -2.05 12.30 -3.93
CA ALA A 72 -2.91 11.35 -4.64
C ALA A 72 -3.23 10.15 -3.74
N ALA A 73 -4.38 9.53 -3.96
CA ALA A 73 -4.76 8.29 -3.28
C ALA A 73 -5.73 7.46 -4.13
N ALA A 74 -5.70 6.15 -3.91
CA ALA A 74 -6.65 5.20 -4.49
C ALA A 74 -7.07 4.17 -3.44
N VAL A 75 -8.36 3.87 -3.41
CA VAL A 75 -8.94 2.78 -2.62
C VAL A 75 -9.73 1.90 -3.58
N VAL A 76 -9.38 0.63 -3.67
CA VAL A 76 -10.03 -0.34 -4.55
C VAL A 76 -10.63 -1.44 -3.71
N ALA A 77 -11.96 -1.60 -3.79
CA ALA A 77 -12.71 -2.70 -3.18
C ALA A 77 -13.05 -3.74 -4.26
N PRO A 78 -12.30 -4.87 -4.36
CA PRO A 78 -12.38 -5.75 -5.54
C PRO A 78 -13.69 -6.54 -5.67
N MET A 79 -14.45 -6.64 -4.58
CA MET A 79 -15.70 -7.39 -4.51
C MET A 79 -16.94 -6.52 -4.73
N ARG A 80 -16.77 -5.29 -5.20
CA ARG A 80 -17.84 -4.28 -5.34
C ARG A 80 -18.18 -3.98 -6.80
#